data_AF-A0A1F9HVI5-F1
#
_entry.id   AF-A0A1F9HVI5-F1
#
_cell.length_a   1.000
_cell.length_b   1.000
_cell.length_c   1.000
_cell.angle_alpha   90.00
_cell.angle_beta   90.00
_cell.angle_gamma   90.00
#
_symmetry.space_group_name_H-M   'P 1'
#
loop_
_entity.id
_entity.type
_entity.pdbx_description
1 polymer ?
#
loop_
_entity_poly.entity_id
_entity_poly.type
_entity_poly.pdbx_seq_one_letter_code
_entity_poly.pdbx_strand_id
1 'polypeptide(L)'
;MLKVTVLVGRYFDHRLQKQPLQVLNVLVHDLRILLHQMILDHFLPLPLEQAREFRSALVDRLMGVYGQYQPKYNRVEDKEHCHYLIKQIILSFELAEQIMEEIPHDPITQRILAVDIPILRPFDYGIGVASKVVQDFPKKTR
;
A
#
# COMPACT_ATOMS: atom_id res chain seq x y z
N MET A 1 3.98 14.11 -1.63
CA MET A 1 2.54 13.85 -1.43
C MET A 1 1.73 13.78 -2.74
N LEU A 2 1.74 14.80 -3.61
CA LEU A 2 0.94 14.82 -4.88
C LEU A 2 1.20 13.62 -5.81
N LYS A 3 2.46 13.18 -5.94
CA LYS A 3 2.83 12.03 -6.81
C LYS A 3 2.19 10.71 -6.36
N VAL A 4 2.09 10.48 -5.04
CA VAL A 4 1.47 9.26 -4.48
C VAL A 4 -0.03 9.24 -4.78
N THR A 5 -0.73 10.34 -4.51
CA THR A 5 -2.18 10.44 -4.78
C THR A 5 -2.51 10.25 -6.27
N VAL A 6 -1.65 10.76 -7.16
CA VAL A 6 -1.81 10.57 -8.62
C VAL A 6 -1.65 9.10 -9.01
N LEU A 7 -0.64 8.40 -8.50
CA LEU A 7 -0.45 6.98 -8.80
C LEU A 7 -1.52 6.09 -8.19
N VAL A 8 -2.01 6.41 -6.99
CA VAL A 8 -3.17 5.72 -6.39
C VAL A 8 -4.40 5.90 -7.27
N GLY A 9 -4.67 7.11 -7.78
CA GLY A 9 -5.75 7.35 -8.74
C GLY A 9 -5.59 6.53 -10.02
N ARG A 10 -4.39 6.54 -10.62
CA ARG A 10 -4.10 5.72 -11.81
C ARG A 10 -4.32 4.23 -11.56
N TYR A 11 -3.91 3.74 -10.39
CA TYR A 11 -4.14 2.36 -10.00
C TYR A 11 -5.64 2.04 -9.90
N PHE A 12 -6.45 2.91 -9.30
CA PHE A 12 -7.89 2.74 -9.25
C PHE A 12 -8.51 2.71 -10.65
N ASP A 13 -8.13 3.63 -11.55
CA ASP A 13 -8.57 3.62 -12.95
C ASP A 13 -8.23 2.29 -13.64
N HIS A 14 -6.98 1.83 -13.52
CA HIS A 14 -6.53 0.59 -14.16
C HIS A 14 -7.25 -0.64 -13.59
N ARG A 15 -7.53 -0.65 -12.29
CA ARG A 15 -8.27 -1.74 -11.65
C ARG A 15 -9.72 -1.78 -12.12
N LEU A 16 -10.38 -0.62 -12.26
CA LEU A 16 -11.75 -0.52 -12.75
C LEU A 16 -11.88 -0.88 -14.23
N GLN A 17 -10.87 -0.57 -15.03
CA GLN A 17 -10.76 -0.98 -16.43
C GLN A 17 -10.33 -2.44 -16.62
N LYS A 18 -10.09 -3.19 -15.53
CA LYS A 18 -9.65 -4.59 -15.56
C LYS A 18 -8.37 -4.79 -16.38
N GLN A 19 -7.44 -3.84 -16.26
CA GLN A 19 -6.13 -3.96 -16.91
C GLN A 19 -5.41 -5.24 -16.42
N PRO A 20 -4.52 -5.82 -17.25
CA PRO A 20 -3.75 -6.98 -16.86
C PRO A 20 -2.97 -6.75 -15.56
N LEU A 21 -2.82 -7.82 -14.77
CA LEU A 21 -2.16 -7.76 -13.48
C LEU A 21 -0.74 -7.20 -13.56
N GLN A 22 -0.04 -7.45 -14.67
CA GLN A 22 1.30 -6.92 -14.92
C GLN A 22 1.33 -5.39 -14.89
N VAL A 23 0.29 -4.72 -15.42
CA VAL A 23 0.20 -3.25 -15.43
C VAL A 23 -0.05 -2.72 -14.02
N LEU A 24 -0.91 -3.40 -13.24
CA LEU A 24 -1.13 -3.07 -11.84
C LEU A 24 0.15 -3.27 -11.01
N ASN A 25 0.92 -4.32 -11.29
CA ASN A 25 2.18 -4.60 -10.60
C ASN A 25 3.24 -3.52 -10.86
N VAL A 26 3.32 -2.97 -12.08
CA VAL A 26 4.19 -1.82 -12.38
C VAL A 26 3.78 -0.61 -11.53
N LEU A 27 2.48 -0.28 -11.48
CA LEU A 27 2.00 0.84 -10.66
C LEU A 27 2.27 0.63 -9.16
N VAL A 28 2.12 -0.60 -8.66
CA VAL A 28 2.44 -0.96 -7.28
C VAL A 28 3.94 -0.83 -7.00
N HIS A 29 4.79 -1.25 -7.94
CA HIS A 29 6.23 -1.10 -7.83
C HIS A 29 6.65 0.37 -7.76
N ASP A 30 6.12 1.21 -8.66
CA ASP A 30 6.38 2.65 -8.66
C ASP A 30 5.90 3.32 -7.36
N LEU A 31 4.71 2.93 -6.88
CA LEU A 31 4.20 3.36 -5.58
C LEU A 31 5.15 2.96 -4.46
N ARG A 32 5.64 1.71 -4.45
CA ARG A 32 6.56 1.22 -3.41
C ARG A 32 7.82 2.08 -3.35
N ILE A 33 8.45 2.37 -4.49
CA ILE A 33 9.64 3.21 -4.56
C ILE A 33 9.36 4.60 -3.99
N LEU A 34 8.27 5.24 -4.43
CA LEU A 34 7.93 6.59 -4.00
C LEU A 34 7.57 6.68 -2.52
N LEU A 35 6.88 5.67 -1.99
CA LEU A 35 6.54 5.60 -0.57
C LEU A 35 7.81 5.42 0.27
N HIS A 36 8.74 4.58 -0.19
CA HIS A 36 10.01 4.37 0.49
C HIS A 36 10.83 5.66 0.55
N GLN A 37 10.98 6.35 -0.58
CA GLN A 37 11.64 7.66 -0.65
C GLN A 37 10.93 8.68 0.24
N MET A 38 9.59 8.68 0.26
CA MET A 38 8.83 9.60 1.09
C MET A 38 9.03 9.34 2.58
N ILE A 39 9.09 8.09 3.01
CA ILE A 39 9.38 7.74 4.40
C ILE A 39 10.78 8.22 4.77
N LEU A 40 11.79 7.83 3.99
CA LEU A 40 13.18 8.12 4.33
C LEU A 40 13.54 9.61 4.23
N ASP A 41 13.13 10.29 3.17
CA ASP A 41 13.65 11.62 2.83
C ASP A 41 12.73 12.76 3.29
N HIS A 42 11.48 12.45 3.66
CA HIS A 42 10.50 13.46 4.07
C HIS A 42 9.80 13.18 5.38
N PHE A 43 9.57 11.92 5.76
CA PHE A 43 8.82 11.60 6.97
C PHE A 43 9.72 11.49 8.21
N LEU A 44 10.74 10.62 8.17
CA LEU A 44 11.64 10.41 9.30
C LEU A 44 12.41 11.66 9.76
N PRO A 45 12.80 12.60 8.88
CA PRO A 45 13.47 13.83 9.32
C PRO A 45 12.55 14.78 10.11
N LEU A 46 11.24 14.56 10.15
CA LEU A 46 10.30 15.41 10.87
C LEU A 46 10.35 15.14 12.37
N PRO A 47 10.03 16.13 13.21
CA PRO A 47 9.60 15.88 14.58
C PRO A 47 8.38 14.95 14.60
N LEU A 48 8.28 14.06 15.60
CA LEU A 48 7.22 13.06 15.69
C LEU A 48 5.80 13.65 15.58
N GLU A 49 5.55 14.80 16.19
CA GLU A 49 4.25 15.50 16.08
C GLU A 49 3.94 15.90 14.63
N GLN A 50 4.92 16.44 13.91
CA GLN A 50 4.78 16.81 12.50
C GLN A 50 4.66 15.58 11.60
N ALA A 51 5.32 14.47 11.94
CA ALA A 51 5.17 13.20 11.24
C ALA A 51 3.73 12.67 11.38
N ARG A 52 3.14 12.75 12.57
CA ARG A 52 1.71 12.40 12.79
C ARG A 52 0.77 13.29 11.99
N GLU A 53 1.01 14.60 11.97
CA GLU A 53 0.25 15.54 11.12
C GLU A 53 0.38 15.20 9.64
N PHE A 54 1.61 14.87 9.19
CA PHE A 54 1.86 14.43 7.82
C PHE A 54 1.07 13.17 7.48
N ARG A 55 1.08 12.16 8.36
CA ARG A 55 0.32 10.91 8.17
C ARG A 55 -1.17 11.20 8.07
N SER A 56 -1.72 12.00 8.98
CA SER A 56 -3.14 12.38 8.96
C SER A 56 -3.51 13.10 7.66
N ALA A 57 -2.70 14.07 7.23
CA ALA A 57 -2.92 14.77 5.96
C ALA A 57 -2.81 13.83 4.74
N LEU A 58 -1.93 12.82 4.78
CA LEU A 58 -1.84 11.79 3.76
C LEU A 58 -3.11 10.93 3.74
N VAL A 59 -3.62 10.49 4.89
CA VAL A 59 -4.86 9.73 5.02
C VAL A 59 -6.02 10.51 4.39
N ASP A 60 -6.20 11.77 4.76
CA ASP A 60 -7.28 12.61 4.23
C ASP A 60 -7.21 12.73 2.70
N ARG A 61 -6.01 12.91 2.16
CA ARG A 61 -5.81 12.98 0.70
C ARG A 61 -6.10 11.65 0.01
N LEU A 62 -5.66 10.53 0.58
CA LEU A 62 -5.94 9.19 0.03
C LEU A 62 -7.43 8.88 0.06
N MET A 63 -8.12 9.25 1.14
CA MET A 63 -9.57 9.12 1.27
C MET A 63 -10.32 10.05 0.31
N GLY A 64 -9.80 11.26 0.06
CA GLY A 64 -10.30 12.16 -0.97
C GLY A 64 -10.20 11.55 -2.36
N VAL A 65 -9.07 10.92 -2.71
CA VAL A 65 -8.95 10.16 -3.96
C VAL A 65 -9.95 9.02 -3.98
N TYR A 66 -10.02 8.20 -2.94
CA TYR A 66 -10.97 7.08 -2.87
C TYR A 66 -12.43 7.52 -3.08
N GLY A 67 -12.86 8.63 -2.45
CA GLY A 67 -14.21 9.17 -2.59
C GLY A 67 -14.56 9.58 -4.02
N GLN A 68 -13.59 10.06 -4.81
CA GLN A 68 -13.82 10.39 -6.23
C GLN A 68 -14.11 9.15 -7.10
N TYR A 69 -13.60 7.98 -6.69
CA TYR A 69 -13.75 6.72 -7.43
C TYR A 69 -14.89 5.87 -6.89
N GLN A 70 -15.35 6.11 -5.65
CA GLN A 70 -16.42 5.35 -5.01
C GLN A 70 -17.69 5.17 -5.88
N PRO A 71 -18.18 6.20 -6.60
CA PRO A 71 -19.36 6.03 -7.47
C PRO A 71 -19.15 5.10 -8.66
N LYS A 72 -17.89 4.80 -9.02
CA LYS A 72 -17.52 3.95 -10.16
C LYS A 72 -17.37 2.47 -9.77
N TYR A 73 -17.41 2.15 -8.47
CA TYR A 73 -17.26 0.78 -7.98
C TYR A 73 -18.55 -0.01 -8.21
N ASN A 74 -18.54 -0.86 -9.23
CA ASN A 74 -19.67 -1.72 -9.55
C ASN A 74 -19.63 -3.06 -8.79
N ARG A 75 -18.49 -3.41 -8.18
CA ARG A 75 -18.28 -4.67 -7.46
C ARG A 75 -17.71 -4.42 -6.06
N VAL A 76 -18.12 -5.25 -5.11
CA VAL A 76 -17.57 -5.25 -3.74
C VAL A 76 -16.06 -5.48 -3.76
N GLU A 77 -15.58 -6.40 -4.61
CA GLU A 77 -14.15 -6.70 -4.78
C GLU A 77 -13.34 -5.46 -5.19
N ASP A 78 -13.87 -4.59 -6.06
CA ASP A 78 -13.15 -3.38 -6.49
C ASP A 78 -13.00 -2.41 -5.31
N LYS A 79 -14.05 -2.28 -4.50
CA LYS A 79 -14.06 -1.46 -3.28
C LYS A 79 -13.07 -1.99 -2.24
N GLU A 80 -13.10 -3.28 -1.95
CA GLU A 80 -12.20 -3.94 -1.00
C GLU A 80 -10.75 -3.81 -1.43
N HIS A 81 -10.49 -3.97 -2.74
CA HIS A 81 -9.14 -3.87 -3.29
C HIS A 81 -8.55 -2.46 -3.17
N CYS A 82 -9.35 -1.44 -3.49
CA CYS A 82 -8.93 -0.05 -3.38
C CYS A 82 -8.72 0.36 -1.92
N HIS A 83 -9.59 -0.11 -1.02
CA HIS A 83 -9.45 0.11 0.41
C HIS A 83 -8.21 -0.58 0.98
N TYR A 84 -7.93 -1.81 0.56
CA TYR A 84 -6.73 -2.56 0.96
C TYR A 84 -5.45 -1.84 0.54
N LEU A 85 -5.36 -1.33 -0.70
CA LEU A 85 -4.21 -0.52 -1.14
C LEU A 85 -3.97 0.65 -0.18
N ILE A 86 -5.01 1.46 0.09
CA ILE A 86 -4.89 2.63 0.98
C ILE A 86 -4.43 2.21 2.38
N LYS A 87 -5.01 1.14 2.93
CA LYS A 87 -4.62 0.62 4.24
C LYS A 87 -3.14 0.22 4.29
N GLN A 88 -2.63 -0.45 3.25
CA GLN A 88 -1.21 -0.82 3.19
C GLN A 88 -0.28 0.40 3.10
N ILE A 89 -0.70 1.46 2.40
CA ILE A 89 0.04 2.73 2.39
C ILE A 89 0.10 3.31 3.80
N ILE A 90 -1.05 3.46 4.47
CA ILE A 90 -1.13 4.05 5.81
C ILE A 90 -0.28 3.25 6.81
N LEU A 91 -0.41 1.92 6.78
CA LEU A 91 0.35 1.03 7.65
C LEU A 91 1.87 1.25 7.54
N SER A 92 2.39 1.53 6.34
CA SER A 92 3.83 1.78 6.20
C SER A 92 4.30 3.04 6.92
N PHE A 93 3.45 4.07 7.02
CA PHE A 93 3.75 5.28 7.81
C PHE A 93 3.53 5.07 9.29
N GLU A 94 2.56 4.25 9.70
CA GLU A 94 2.37 3.86 11.11
C GLU A 94 3.60 3.11 11.64
N LEU A 95 4.17 2.19 10.86
CA LEU A 95 5.41 1.50 11.22
C LEU A 95 6.61 2.45 11.29
N ALA A 96 6.69 3.43 10.38
CA ALA A 96 7.73 4.46 10.45
C ALA A 96 7.60 5.33 11.70
N GLU A 97 6.37 5.71 12.06
CA GLU A 97 6.08 6.46 13.30
C GLU A 97 6.49 5.66 14.53
N GLN A 98 6.18 4.35 14.57
CA GLN A 98 6.59 3.46 15.66
C GLN A 98 8.12 3.41 15.81
N ILE A 99 8.88 3.34 14.71
CA ILE A 99 10.35 3.42 14.74
C ILE A 99 10.82 4.75 15.35
N MET A 100 10.18 5.86 15.01
CA MET A 100 10.50 7.18 15.59
C MET A 100 10.19 7.26 17.09
N GLU A 101 9.12 6.62 17.54
CA GLU A 101 8.75 6.54 18.96
C GLU A 101 9.72 5.70 19.78
N GLU A 102 10.13 4.55 19.24
CA GLU A 102 11.03 3.62 19.93
C GLU A 102 12.47 4.16 19.97
N ILE A 103 12.89 4.92 18.95
CA ILE A 103 14.28 5.36 18.79
C ILE A 103 14.34 6.88 18.49
N PRO A 104 13.90 7.76 19.40
CA PRO A 104 13.67 9.19 19.11
C PRO A 104 14.94 10.02 18.86
N HIS A 105 16.12 9.53 19.23
CA HIS A 105 17.37 10.30 19.19
C HIS A 105 18.45 9.71 18.27
N ASP A 106 18.13 8.66 17.52
CA ASP A 106 19.07 8.03 16.59
C ASP A 106 18.48 7.95 15.17
N PRO A 107 18.60 9.04 14.38
CA PRO A 107 18.07 9.09 13.02
C PRO A 107 18.77 8.11 12.07
N ILE A 108 19.99 7.66 12.39
CA ILE A 108 20.70 6.67 11.57
C ILE A 108 20.02 5.31 11.74
N THR A 109 19.81 4.88 12.98
CA THR A 109 19.12 3.62 13.27
C THR A 109 17.67 3.65 12.78
N GLN A 110 16.96 4.78 12.93
CA GLN A 110 15.62 4.94 12.36
C GLN A 110 15.61 4.68 10.84
N ARG A 111 16.56 5.27 10.09
CA ARG A 111 16.67 5.06 8.64
C ARG A 111 16.98 3.60 8.31
N ILE A 112 17.88 2.95 9.05
CA ILE A 112 18.22 1.54 8.83
C ILE A 112 16.99 0.66 8.99
N LEU A 113 16.24 0.82 10.10
CA LEU A 113 15.03 0.03 10.35
C LEU A 113 13.91 0.33 9.35
N ALA A 114 13.80 1.59 8.91
CA ALA A 114 12.79 1.98 7.94
C ALA A 114 13.01 1.36 6.56
N VAL A 115 14.23 0.95 6.21
CA VAL A 115 14.50 0.21 4.96
C VAL A 115 13.76 -1.13 4.94
N ASP A 116 13.56 -1.75 6.10
CA ASP A 116 12.88 -3.03 6.25
C ASP A 116 11.35 -2.91 6.37
N ILE A 117 10.79 -1.68 6.33
CA ILE A 117 9.34 -1.50 6.36
C ILE A 117 8.72 -2.17 5.12
N PRO A 118 7.77 -3.09 5.32
CA PRO A 118 7.13 -3.78 4.22
C PRO A 118 6.10 -2.88 3.55
N ILE A 119 6.52 -2.16 2.51
CA ILE A 119 5.66 -1.25 1.76
C ILE A 119 4.93 -2.01 0.65
N LEU A 120 3.60 -2.00 0.69
CA LEU A 120 2.74 -2.63 -0.32
C LEU A 120 3.23 -4.07 -0.61
N ARG A 121 3.27 -4.93 0.42
CA ARG A 121 3.60 -6.36 0.28
C ARG A 121 2.88 -6.94 -0.94
N PRO A 122 3.47 -7.95 -1.62
CA PRO A 122 2.82 -8.57 -2.78
C PRO A 122 1.35 -8.76 -2.46
N PHE A 123 0.52 -8.00 -3.15
CA PHE A 123 -0.92 -8.16 -3.07
C PHE A 123 -1.13 -9.62 -3.42
N ASP A 124 -1.71 -10.40 -2.52
CA ASP A 124 -2.16 -11.75 -2.82
C ASP A 124 -3.35 -11.64 -3.77
N TYR A 125 -3.08 -11.23 -5.00
CA TYR A 125 -3.99 -11.22 -6.14
C TYR A 125 -4.31 -12.68 -6.50
N GLY A 126 -5.09 -13.37 -5.67
CA GLY A 126 -5.57 -14.71 -5.98
C GLY A 126 -5.79 -15.70 -4.85
N ILE A 127 -5.37 -15.46 -3.60
CA ILE A 127 -5.55 -16.47 -2.52
C ILE A 127 -6.93 -16.35 -1.83
N GLY A 128 -7.93 -15.81 -2.54
CA GLY A 128 -9.35 -16.03 -2.25
C GLY A 128 -10.05 -16.91 -3.30
N VAL A 129 -9.43 -17.12 -4.47
CA VAL A 129 -10.13 -17.71 -5.64
C VAL A 129 -9.27 -18.75 -6.41
N ALA A 130 -7.96 -18.85 -6.14
CA ALA A 130 -7.06 -19.83 -6.77
C ALA A 130 -6.81 -21.11 -5.93
N SER A 131 -7.53 -21.34 -4.83
CA SER A 131 -7.59 -22.67 -4.17
C SER A 131 -8.51 -23.65 -4.91
N LYS A 132 -8.55 -23.55 -6.24
CA LYS A 132 -9.01 -24.59 -7.18
C LYS A 132 -7.80 -25.09 -8.00
N VAL A 133 -6.69 -25.38 -7.32
CA VAL A 133 -5.58 -26.16 -7.89
C VAL A 133 -5.13 -27.21 -6.89
N VAL A 134 -6.07 -28.07 -6.48
CA VAL A 134 -5.82 -29.50 -6.24
C VAL A 134 -7.10 -30.24 -6.65
N GLN A 135 -7.40 -30.24 -7.96
CA GLN A 135 -8.18 -31.34 -8.52
C GLN A 135 -7.20 -32.49 -8.81
N ASP A 136 -7.54 -33.65 -8.27
CA ASP A 136 -7.17 -34.99 -8.71
C ASP A 136 -5.69 -35.41 -8.62
N PHE A 137 -5.28 -35.81 -7.42
CA PHE A 137 -4.36 -36.95 -7.32
C PHE A 137 -5.19 -38.25 -7.29
N PRO A 138 -4.96 -39.20 -8.20
CA PRO A 138 -5.68 -40.47 -8.18
C PRO A 138 -5.37 -41.20 -6.87
N LYS A 139 -6.43 -41.57 -6.14
CA LYS A 139 -6.34 -42.56 -5.06
C LYS A 139 -5.76 -43.84 -5.66
N LYS A 140 -4.49 -44.13 -5.38
CA LYS A 140 -3.98 -45.50 -5.53
C LYS A 140 -4.66 -46.36 -4.49
N THR A 141 -5.65 -47.13 -4.96
CA THR A 141 -6.13 -48.34 -4.33
C THR A 141 -4.94 -49.26 -4.07
N ARG A 142 -4.75 -49.63 -2.80
CA ARG A 142 -4.17 -50.90 -2.39
C ARG A 142 -4.87 -51.36 -1.13
#